data_AF-A0A497LWL2-F1
#
_entry.id   AF-A0A497LWL2-F1
#
_cell.length_a   1.000
_cell.length_b   1.000
_cell.length_c   1.000
_cell.angle_alpha   90.00
_cell.angle_beta   90.00
_cell.angle_gamma   90.00
#
_symmetry.space_group_name_H-M   'P 1'
#
loop_
_entity.id
_entity.type
_entity.pdbx_description
1 polymer ?
#
loop_
_entity_poly.entity_id
_entity_poly.type
_entity_poly.pdbx_seq_one_letter_code
_entity_poly.pdbx_strand_id
1 'polypeptide(L)'
;MAESKDKIVELLEEVLKWQRLQGMKILREILPQLLDTEEKRIVYEMTDGKNNQSKIANEAKVATGTVSNWWNIWYSYGILIKEGKSKGRYKKIISLKDLGIPIKPKSFGEKNDHSSRIDKQG
;
A
#
# COMPACT_ATOMS: atom_id res chain seq x y z
N MET A 1 29.46 -17.67 -25.34
CA MET A 1 28.20 -16.92 -25.57
C MET A 1 27.16 -17.12 -24.47
N ALA A 2 27.04 -18.30 -23.83
CA ALA A 2 26.12 -18.51 -22.69
C ALA A 2 26.52 -17.69 -21.44
N GLU A 3 27.81 -17.72 -21.08
CA GLU A 3 28.39 -17.02 -19.91
C GLU A 3 28.10 -15.50 -19.88
N SER A 4 27.98 -14.86 -21.04
CA SER A 4 27.64 -13.44 -21.14
C SER A 4 26.16 -13.15 -20.87
N LYS A 5 25.25 -14.05 -21.23
CA LYS A 5 23.81 -13.89 -20.94
C LYS A 5 23.53 -14.13 -19.46
N ASP A 6 24.16 -15.15 -18.89
CA ASP A 6 24.05 -15.44 -17.47
C ASP A 6 24.55 -14.25 -16.64
N LYS A 7 25.68 -13.65 -17.05
CA LYS A 7 26.18 -12.45 -16.38
C LYS A 7 25.24 -11.24 -16.49
N ILE A 8 24.54 -11.08 -17.62
CA ILE A 8 23.54 -10.02 -17.79
C ILE A 8 22.34 -10.26 -16.85
N VAL A 9 21.86 -11.51 -16.75
CA VAL A 9 20.75 -11.85 -15.86
C VAL A 9 21.11 -11.57 -14.40
N GLU A 10 22.30 -12.00 -13.94
CA GLU A 10 22.79 -11.71 -12.59
C GLU A 10 22.79 -10.20 -12.28
N LEU A 11 23.32 -9.39 -13.20
CA LEU A 11 23.37 -7.94 -13.04
C LEU A 11 21.97 -7.32 -13.01
N LEU A 12 21.04 -7.81 -13.84
CA LEU A 12 19.65 -7.36 -13.83
C LEU A 12 18.93 -7.73 -12.53
N GLU A 13 19.18 -8.91 -11.98
CA GLU A 13 18.65 -9.32 -10.68
C GLU A 13 19.19 -8.46 -9.54
N GLU A 14 20.48 -8.11 -9.58
CA GLU A 14 21.09 -7.22 -8.61
C GLU A 14 20.52 -5.80 -8.71
N VAL A 15 20.39 -5.25 -9.92
CA VAL A 15 19.73 -3.96 -10.14
C VAL A 15 18.29 -4.00 -9.63
N LEU A 16 17.54 -5.07 -9.92
CA LEU A 16 16.17 -5.23 -9.46
C LEU A 16 16.08 -5.27 -7.93
N LYS A 17 17.02 -5.95 -7.26
CA LYS A 17 17.12 -5.97 -5.79
C LYS A 17 17.28 -4.57 -5.23
N TRP A 18 18.24 -3.79 -5.74
CA TRP A 18 18.48 -2.43 -5.28
C TRP A 18 17.33 -1.48 -5.60
N GLN A 19 16.70 -1.60 -6.77
CA GLN A 19 15.51 -0.83 -7.15
C GLN A 19 14.32 -1.13 -6.23
N ARG A 20 14.08 -2.40 -5.89
CA ARG A 20 13.03 -2.78 -4.92
C ARG A 20 13.26 -2.13 -3.56
N LEU A 21 14.50 -2.15 -3.06
CA LEU A 21 14.84 -1.54 -1.78
C LEU A 21 14.61 -0.01 -1.79
N GLN A 22 15.05 0.68 -2.84
CA GLN A 22 14.82 2.11 -3.00
C GLN A 22 13.33 2.44 -3.12
N GLY A 23 12.59 1.68 -3.92
CA GLY A 23 11.14 1.84 -4.08
C GLY A 23 10.39 1.64 -2.76
N MET A 24 10.77 0.65 -1.95
CA MET A 24 10.15 0.44 -0.64
C MET A 24 10.31 1.65 0.29
N LYS A 25 11.49 2.29 0.30
CA LYS A 25 11.72 3.50 1.10
C LYS A 25 10.80 4.64 0.65
N ILE A 26 10.76 4.92 -0.65
CA ILE A 26 9.93 5.97 -1.25
C ILE A 26 8.44 5.72 -0.95
N LEU A 27 7.97 4.48 -1.10
CA LEU A 27 6.57 4.13 -0.85
C LEU A 27 6.18 4.32 0.63
N ARG A 28 7.07 4.04 1.59
CA ARG A 28 6.82 4.30 3.02
C ARG A 28 6.64 5.78 3.32
N GLU A 29 7.28 6.65 2.56
CA GLU A 29 7.20 8.11 2.74
C GLU A 29 5.94 8.70 2.07
N ILE A 30 5.62 8.25 0.85
CA ILE A 30 4.55 8.84 0.03
C ILE A 30 3.16 8.26 0.36
N LEU A 31 3.04 6.93 0.53
CA LEU A 31 1.72 6.30 0.71
C LEU A 31 0.94 6.80 1.93
N PRO A 32 1.55 7.09 3.09
CA PRO A 32 0.80 7.63 4.23
C PRO A 32 0.15 8.99 3.94
N GLN A 33 0.78 9.80 3.09
CA GLN A 33 0.29 11.12 2.69
C GLN A 33 -0.80 11.00 1.62
N LEU A 34 -0.62 10.10 0.66
CA LEU A 34 -1.59 9.85 -0.41
C LEU A 34 -2.86 9.15 0.13
N LEU A 35 -2.68 8.25 1.10
CA LEU A 35 -3.72 7.51 1.82
C LEU A 35 -3.90 8.11 3.21
N ASP A 36 -4.14 9.41 3.27
CA ASP A 36 -4.31 10.22 4.48
C ASP A 36 -5.49 9.82 5.38
N THR A 37 -6.48 9.12 4.81
CA THR A 37 -7.75 8.76 5.46
C THR A 37 -7.87 7.24 5.62
N GLU A 38 -8.63 6.81 6.62
CA GLU A 38 -8.91 5.39 6.86
C GLU A 38 -9.60 4.76 5.64
N GLU A 39 -10.55 5.46 5.04
CA GLU A 39 -11.29 5.03 3.87
C GLU A 39 -10.36 4.77 2.67
N LYS A 40 -9.43 5.69 2.38
CA LYS A 40 -8.44 5.48 1.31
C LYS A 40 -7.55 4.26 1.59
N ARG A 41 -7.15 4.04 2.84
CA ARG A 41 -6.34 2.88 3.24
C ARG A 41 -7.10 1.57 3.07
N ILE A 42 -8.37 1.52 3.47
CA ILE A 42 -9.26 0.37 3.27
C ILE A 42 -9.41 0.09 1.77
N VAL A 43 -9.76 1.11 0.97
CA VAL A 43 -9.94 0.95 -0.47
C VAL A 43 -8.66 0.44 -1.14
N TYR A 44 -7.51 1.07 -0.85
CA TYR A 44 -6.23 0.65 -1.40
C TYR A 44 -5.90 -0.80 -1.00
N GLU A 45 -6.00 -1.15 0.28
CA GLU A 45 -5.65 -2.48 0.77
C GLU A 45 -6.58 -3.56 0.20
N MET A 46 -7.87 -3.28 0.01
CA MET A 46 -8.80 -4.23 -0.60
C MET A 46 -8.69 -4.35 -2.13
N THR A 47 -7.93 -3.45 -2.78
CA THR A 47 -7.71 -3.47 -4.23
C THR A 47 -6.68 -4.54 -4.60
N ASP A 48 -7.12 -5.80 -4.64
CA ASP A 48 -6.27 -7.00 -4.82
C ASP A 48 -6.52 -7.75 -6.14
N GLY A 49 -7.33 -7.18 -7.03
CA GLY A 49 -7.78 -7.83 -8.27
C GLY A 49 -8.87 -8.89 -8.09
N LYS A 50 -9.32 -9.14 -6.85
CA LYS A 50 -10.34 -10.15 -6.52
C LYS A 50 -11.65 -9.51 -6.07
N ASN A 51 -11.59 -8.47 -5.25
CA ASN A 51 -12.79 -7.77 -4.78
C ASN A 51 -13.40 -6.91 -5.89
N ASN A 52 -14.73 -6.92 -5.98
CA ASN A 52 -15.44 -5.99 -6.86
C ASN A 52 -15.54 -4.59 -6.20
N GLN A 53 -15.73 -3.57 -7.03
CA GLN A 53 -15.76 -2.17 -6.61
C GLN A 53 -16.86 -1.88 -5.57
N SER A 54 -18.05 -2.46 -5.73
CA SER A 54 -19.17 -2.24 -4.80
C SER A 54 -18.88 -2.77 -3.40
N LYS A 55 -18.24 -3.95 -3.29
CA LYS A 55 -17.83 -4.52 -2.00
C LYS A 55 -16.83 -3.61 -1.30
N ILE A 56 -15.84 -3.11 -2.04
CA ILE A 56 -14.82 -2.21 -1.50
C ILE A 56 -15.44 -0.90 -1.03
N ALA A 57 -16.34 -0.33 -1.83
CA ALA A 57 -17.06 0.90 -1.48
C ALA A 57 -17.89 0.73 -0.19
N ASN A 58 -18.60 -0.39 -0.04
CA ASN A 58 -19.37 -0.70 1.15
C ASN A 58 -18.49 -0.83 2.41
N GLU A 59 -17.37 -1.55 2.32
CA GLU A 59 -16.46 -1.74 3.47
C GLU A 59 -15.83 -0.41 3.91
N ALA A 60 -15.38 0.40 2.95
CA ALA A 60 -14.83 1.72 3.21
C ALA A 60 -15.89 2.79 3.50
N LYS A 61 -17.19 2.46 3.44
CA LYS A 61 -18.32 3.38 3.63
C LYS A 61 -18.25 4.62 2.73
N VAL A 62 -17.85 4.44 1.47
CA VAL A 62 -17.78 5.50 0.45
C VAL A 62 -18.65 5.16 -0.75
N ALA A 63 -18.94 6.16 -1.60
CA ALA A 63 -19.62 5.91 -2.86
C ALA A 63 -18.72 5.11 -3.83
N THR A 64 -19.33 4.27 -4.67
CA THR A 64 -18.60 3.54 -5.73
C THR A 64 -17.84 4.50 -6.65
N GLY A 65 -18.44 5.64 -7.02
CA GLY A 65 -17.78 6.68 -7.82
C GLY A 65 -16.48 7.21 -7.20
N THR A 66 -16.43 7.32 -5.88
CA THR A 66 -15.22 7.71 -5.13
C THR A 66 -14.10 6.69 -5.30
N VAL A 67 -14.43 5.39 -5.23
CA VAL A 67 -13.47 4.30 -5.49
C VAL A 67 -12.92 4.38 -6.91
N SER A 68 -13.78 4.61 -7.92
CA SER A 68 -13.33 4.79 -9.31
C SER A 68 -12.34 5.95 -9.45
N ASN A 69 -12.65 7.09 -8.83
CA ASN A 69 -11.81 8.27 -8.90
C ASN A 69 -10.42 8.02 -8.29
N TRP A 70 -10.38 7.45 -7.09
CA TRP A 70 -9.13 7.08 -6.43
C TRP A 70 -8.32 6.07 -7.24
N TRP A 71 -8.96 5.03 -7.78
CA TRP A 71 -8.26 4.06 -8.64
C TRP A 71 -7.61 4.69 -9.86
N ASN A 72 -8.28 5.62 -10.54
CA ASN A 72 -7.71 6.30 -11.70
C ASN A 72 -6.47 7.12 -11.31
N ILE A 73 -6.55 7.87 -10.20
CA ILE A 73 -5.42 8.66 -9.68
C ILE A 73 -4.26 7.73 -9.30
N TRP A 74 -4.52 6.69 -8.50
CA TRP A 74 -3.51 5.77 -8.00
C TRP A 74 -2.87 4.91 -9.11
N TYR A 75 -3.63 4.60 -10.15
CA TYR A 75 -3.09 3.97 -11.36
C TYR A 75 -2.15 4.91 -12.12
N SER A 76 -2.50 6.19 -12.24
CA SER A 76 -1.61 7.19 -12.86
C SER A 76 -0.31 7.39 -12.06
N TYR A 77 -0.35 7.20 -10.74
CA TYR A 77 0.83 7.24 -9.86
C TYR A 77 1.60 5.92 -9.81
N GLY A 78 1.13 4.88 -10.50
CA GLY A 78 1.81 3.59 -10.58
C GLY A 78 1.73 2.72 -9.32
N ILE A 79 0.92 3.09 -8.32
CA ILE A 79 0.72 2.28 -7.11
C ILE A 79 -0.39 1.23 -7.27
N LEU A 80 -1.15 1.33 -8.36
CA LEU A 80 -2.03 0.27 -8.86
C LEU A 80 -1.59 -0.16 -10.26
N ILE A 81 -1.84 -1.42 -10.57
CA ILE A 81 -1.74 -2.01 -11.91
C ILE A 81 -3.09 -2.56 -12.34
N LYS A 82 -3.25 -2.82 -13.64
CA LYS A 82 -4.40 -3.55 -14.19
C LYS A 82 -3.96 -4.94 -14.59
N GLU A 83 -4.57 -5.98 -14.01
CA GLU A 83 -4.36 -7.37 -14.43
C GLU A 83 -5.46 -7.81 -15.40
N GLY A 84 -5.07 -8.48 -16.51
CA GLY A 84 -5.97 -9.05 -17.51
C GLY A 84 -6.10 -8.27 -18.83
N LYS A 85 -6.66 -8.90 -19.87
CA LYS A 85 -6.89 -8.29 -21.19
C LYS A 85 -8.28 -7.63 -21.25
N SER A 86 -8.31 -6.34 -21.57
CA SER A 86 -9.48 -5.45 -21.70
C SER A 86 -10.22 -5.11 -20.40
N LYS A 87 -10.11 -3.84 -19.97
CA LYS A 87 -10.61 -3.29 -18.68
C LYS A 87 -10.15 -4.08 -17.44
N GLY A 88 -8.87 -4.47 -17.43
CA GLY A 88 -8.26 -5.27 -16.36
C GLY A 88 -8.54 -4.76 -14.96
N ARG A 89 -8.56 -5.68 -13.99
CA ARG A 89 -8.90 -5.36 -12.60
C ARG A 89 -7.76 -4.61 -11.94
N TYR A 90 -8.10 -3.56 -11.20
CA TYR A 90 -7.12 -2.83 -10.40
C TYR A 90 -6.57 -3.73 -9.29
N LYS A 91 -5.25 -3.67 -9.11
CA LYS A 91 -4.53 -4.39 -8.07
C LYS A 91 -3.38 -3.53 -7.54
N LYS A 92 -3.24 -3.48 -6.22
CA LYS A 92 -2.14 -2.81 -5.53
C LYS A 92 -0.80 -3.48 -5.81
N ILE A 93 0.25 -2.68 -5.98
CA ILE A 93 1.60 -3.21 -6.21
C ILE A 93 2.23 -3.77 -4.93
N ILE A 94 1.78 -3.33 -3.77
CA ILE A 94 2.26 -3.75 -2.44
C ILE A 94 1.17 -3.54 -1.39
N SER A 95 1.14 -4.38 -0.35
CA SER A 95 0.23 -4.19 0.78
C SER A 95 0.74 -3.13 1.76
N LEU A 96 -0.18 -2.47 2.46
CA LEU A 96 0.18 -1.56 3.56
C LEU A 96 0.87 -2.31 4.69
N LYS A 97 0.46 -3.56 4.93
CA LYS A 97 1.07 -4.45 5.93
C LYS A 97 2.55 -4.67 5.67
N ASP A 98 2.95 -4.95 4.43
CA ASP A 98 4.35 -5.18 4.06
C ASP A 98 5.22 -3.92 4.25
N LEU A 99 4.59 -2.74 4.18
CA LEU A 99 5.22 -1.45 4.43
C LEU A 99 5.16 -1.03 5.91
N GLY A 100 4.54 -1.83 6.79
CA GLY A 100 4.33 -1.48 8.19
C GLY A 100 3.40 -0.29 8.39
N ILE A 101 2.55 0.01 7.41
CA ILE A 101 1.58 1.10 7.44
C ILE A 101 0.25 0.54 7.97
N PRO A 102 -0.31 1.08 9.07
CA PRO A 102 -1.58 0.60 9.59
C PRO A 102 -2.74 1.09 8.70
N ILE A 103 -3.79 0.25 8.59
CA ILE A 103 -5.02 0.61 7.87
C ILE A 103 -5.77 1.72 8.59
N LYS A 104 -5.84 1.63 9.92
CA LYS A 104 -6.34 2.71 10.77
C LYS A 104 -5.18 3.65 11.07
N PRO A 105 -5.20 4.92 10.62
CA PRO A 105 -4.19 5.87 11.05
C PRO A 105 -4.23 5.95 12.58
N LYS A 106 -3.06 5.98 13.23
CA LYS A 106 -3.00 6.21 14.68
C LYS A 106 -3.69 7.54 14.94
N SER A 107 -4.67 7.56 15.83
CA SER A 107 -5.28 8.80 16.28
C SER A 107 -4.17 9.70 16.83
N PHE A 108 -4.08 10.93 16.34
CA PHE A 108 -3.25 11.96 16.96
C PHE A 108 -3.84 12.24 18.34
N GLY A 109 -3.50 11.42 19.35
CA GLY A 109 -4.11 11.48 20.67
C GLY A 109 -3.85 10.32 21.61
N GLU A 110 -3.33 9.18 21.15
CA GLU A 110 -2.88 8.12 22.07
C GLU A 110 -1.59 8.56 22.79
N LYS A 111 -1.78 9.28 23.90
CA LYS A 111 -0.75 9.41 24.94
C LYS A 111 -0.41 7.99 25.39
N ASN A 112 0.86 7.61 25.27
CA ASN A 112 1.37 6.36 25.81
C ASN A 112 1.04 6.30 27.30
N ASP A 113 0.07 5.48 27.68
CA ASP A 113 -0.19 5.16 29.08
C ASP A 113 0.88 4.18 29.54
N HIS A 114 2.03 4.73 29.91
CA HIS A 114 3.14 4.00 30.54
C HIS A 114 3.56 4.71 31.82
N SER A 115 2.59 5.08 32.65
CA SER A 115 2.86 5.46 34.04
C SER A 115 1.65 5.19 34.94
N SER A 116 1.48 3.94 35.37
CA SER A 116 0.70 3.63 36.58
C SER A 116 1.16 2.32 37.21
N ARG A 117 2.44 2.24 37.59
CA ARG A 117 2.93 1.23 38.55
C ARG A 117 4.13 1.76 39.34
N ILE A 118 4.01 2.92 39.97
CA ILE A 118 4.94 3.33 41.04
C ILE A 118 4.11 4.04 42.12
N ASP A 119 4.06 3.38 43.28
CA ASP A 119 3.90 3.90 44.65
C ASP A 119 2.50 4.28 45.19
N LYS A 120 1.88 3.29 45.86
CA LYS A 120 1.18 3.54 47.13
C LYS A 120 1.93 2.83 48.25
N GLN A 121 2.89 3.53 48.84
CA GLN A 121 3.34 3.33 50.21
C GLN A 121 3.29 4.70 50.89
N GLY A 122 2.50 4.76 51.95
CA GLY A 122 2.18 5.97 52.72
C GLY A 122 0.95 5.70 53.56
#